data_AF-A0A925LWS0-F1
#
_entry.id   AF-A0A925LWS0-F1
#
_cell.length_a   1.000
_cell.length_b   1.000
_cell.length_c   1.000
_cell.angle_alpha   90.00
_cell.angle_beta   90.00
_cell.angle_gamma   90.00
#
_symmetry.space_group_name_H-M   'P 1'
#
loop_
_entity.id
_entity.type
_entity.pdbx_description
1 polymer ?
#
loop_
_entity_poly.entity_id
_entity_poly.type
_entity_poly.pdbx_seq_one_letter_code
_entity_poly.pdbx_strand_id
1 'polypeptide(L)' 'PVAADIIDFKTDRFAGDRSRWIEARRLHYGPQLEEYRFAVSQCFGVPIQNISTRLLLIEADAVIPTP' A
#
# COMPACT_ATOMS: atom_id res chain seq x y z
N PRO A 1 -19.99 -2.13 -5.65
CA PRO A 1 -19.51 -0.81 -5.16
C PRO A 1 -18.39 -1.05 -4.13
N VAL A 2 -17.38 -0.17 -4.06
CA VAL A 2 -16.35 -0.23 -3.00
C VAL A 2 -16.96 0.23 -1.68
N ALA A 3 -16.80 -0.56 -0.63
CA ALA A 3 -17.33 -0.31 0.72
C ALA A 3 -16.23 0.11 1.72
N ALA A 4 -14.97 -0.27 1.46
CA ALA A 4 -13.80 0.17 2.22
C ALA A 4 -12.60 0.31 1.27
N ASP A 5 -11.74 1.31 1.50
CA ASP A 5 -10.50 1.52 0.74
C ASP A 5 -9.31 1.59 1.71
N ILE A 6 -8.34 0.71 1.52
CA ILE A 6 -7.12 0.63 2.34
C ILE A 6 -6.03 1.41 1.62
N ILE A 7 -5.50 2.45 2.26
CA ILE A 7 -4.41 3.26 1.72
C ILE A 7 -3.17 3.05 2.57
N ASP A 8 -2.11 2.53 1.97
CA ASP A 8 -0.84 2.23 2.63
C ASP A 8 0.27 3.09 2.04
N PHE A 9 0.92 3.88 2.89
CA PHE A 9 1.97 4.83 2.50
C PHE A 9 3.33 4.19 2.75
N LYS A 10 4.18 4.19 1.72
CA LYS A 10 5.56 3.72 1.83
C LYS A 10 6.54 4.79 1.41
N THR A 11 7.57 4.97 2.23
CA THR A 11 8.66 5.93 2.01
C THR A 11 9.88 5.30 1.33
N ASP A 12 9.66 4.21 0.57
CA ASP A 12 10.72 3.53 -0.17
C ASP A 12 11.49 4.51 -1.04
N ARG A 13 12.83 4.45 -0.97
CA ARG A 13 13.67 5.26 -1.85
C ARG A 13 13.51 4.82 -3.31
N PHE A 14 13.21 5.77 -4.18
CA PHE A 14 13.18 5.55 -5.61
C PHE A 14 14.58 5.26 -6.16
N ALA A 15 14.70 4.27 -7.05
CA ALA A 15 15.97 3.95 -7.69
C ALA A 15 15.78 3.27 -9.06
N GLY A 16 16.54 3.72 -10.06
CA GLY A 16 16.58 3.11 -11.38
C GLY A 16 15.39 3.47 -12.27
N ASP A 17 14.91 2.51 -13.04
CA ASP A 17 13.77 2.70 -13.94
C ASP A 17 12.43 2.77 -13.18
N ARG A 18 11.61 3.76 -13.50
CA ARG A 18 10.37 4.04 -12.76
C ARG A 18 9.36 2.91 -12.85
N SER A 19 9.10 2.40 -14.05
CA SER A 19 8.09 1.36 -14.25
C SER A 19 8.49 0.05 -13.58
N ARG A 20 9.76 -0.36 -13.72
CA ARG A 20 10.29 -1.56 -13.05
C ARG A 20 10.28 -1.42 -11.54
N TRP A 21 10.65 -0.25 -11.03
CA TRP A 21 10.66 0.01 -9.60
C TRP A 21 9.25 -0.06 -9.01
N ILE A 22 8.25 0.57 -9.65
CA ILE A 22 6.84 0.52 -9.23
C ILE A 22 6.34 -0.93 -9.22
N GLU A 23 6.59 -1.69 -10.29
CA GLU A 23 6.13 -3.08 -10.37
C GLU A 23 6.75 -3.95 -9.28
N ALA A 24 8.04 -3.76 -8.99
CA ALA A 24 8.69 -4.47 -7.89
C ALA A 24 8.03 -4.18 -6.52
N ARG A 25 7.58 -2.94 -6.27
CA ARG A 25 6.90 -2.58 -5.01
C ARG A 25 5.50 -3.15 -4.96
N ARG A 26 4.77 -3.14 -6.09
CA ARG A 26 3.46 -3.80 -6.22
C ARG A 26 3.55 -5.28 -5.89
N LEU A 27 4.55 -5.98 -6.43
CA LEU A 27 4.77 -7.40 -6.16
C LEU A 27 5.21 -7.68 -4.72
N HIS A 28 6.07 -6.81 -4.16
CA HIS A 28 6.56 -6.96 -2.80
C HIS A 28 5.48 -6.76 -1.73
N TYR A 29 4.69 -5.69 -1.85
CA TYR A 29 3.66 -5.34 -0.86
C TYR A 29 2.29 -5.97 -1.13
N GLY A 30 2.07 -6.54 -2.32
CA GLY A 30 0.81 -7.19 -2.70
C GLY A 30 0.30 -8.20 -1.68
N PRO A 31 1.11 -9.19 -1.23
CA PRO A 31 0.70 -10.16 -0.21
C PRO A 31 0.29 -9.50 1.11
N GLN A 32 1.03 -8.49 1.58
CA GLN A 32 0.67 -7.74 2.79
C GLN A 32 -0.69 -7.04 2.67
N LEU A 33 -0.95 -6.42 1.51
CA LEU A 33 -2.23 -5.74 1.25
C LEU A 33 -3.40 -6.72 1.15
N GLU A 34 -3.16 -7.96 0.71
CA GLU A 34 -4.19 -9.01 0.72
C GLU A 34 -4.55 -9.42 2.14
N GLU A 35 -3.56 -9.56 3.03
CA GLU A 35 -3.82 -9.82 4.44
C GLU A 35 -4.58 -8.67 5.12
N TYR A 36 -4.31 -7.42 4.74
CA TYR A 36 -5.09 -6.28 5.24
C TYR A 36 -6.54 -6.32 4.75
N ARG A 37 -6.80 -6.69 3.48
CA ARG A 37 -8.16 -6.90 2.97
C ARG A 37 -8.88 -7.99 3.75
N PHE A 38 -8.18 -9.10 4.01
CA PHE A 38 -8.73 -10.21 4.80
C PHE A 38 -9.07 -9.75 6.22
N ALA A 39 -8.14 -9.08 6.91
CA ALA A 39 -8.37 -8.56 8.26
C ALA A 39 -9.56 -7.59 8.32
N VAL A 40 -9.66 -6.63 7.41
CA VAL A 40 -10.80 -5.70 7.35
C VAL A 40 -12.11 -6.44 7.09
N SER A 41 -12.12 -7.44 6.20
CA SER A 41 -13.27 -8.30 5.96
C SER A 41 -13.74 -9.01 7.23
N GLN A 42 -12.80 -9.61 7.98
CA GLN A 42 -13.13 -10.34 9.22
C GLN A 42 -13.58 -9.41 10.36
N CYS A 43 -12.95 -8.25 10.53
CA CYS A 43 -13.28 -7.33 11.61
C CYS A 43 -14.62 -6.62 11.41
N PHE A 44 -14.99 -6.31 10.16
CA PHE A 44 -16.12 -5.44 9.85
C PHE A 44 -17.23 -6.12 9.04
N GLY A 45 -17.08 -7.40 8.69
CA GLY A 45 -18.08 -8.15 7.91
C GLY A 45 -18.28 -7.64 6.48
N VAL A 46 -17.32 -6.88 5.94
CA VAL A 46 -17.37 -6.35 4.58
C VAL A 46 -16.93 -7.45 3.60
N PRO A 47 -17.73 -7.81 2.57
CA PRO A 47 -17.30 -8.78 1.57
C PRO A 47 -15.97 -8.37 0.94
N ILE A 48 -15.01 -9.30 0.87
CA ILE A 48 -13.63 -8.99 0.48
C ILE A 48 -13.54 -8.35 -0.91
N GLN A 49 -14.43 -8.72 -1.84
CA GLN A 49 -14.52 -8.13 -3.19
C GLN A 49 -14.93 -6.65 -3.20
N ASN A 50 -15.50 -6.15 -2.10
CA ASN A 50 -15.89 -4.75 -1.94
C ASN A 50 -14.84 -3.92 -1.18
N ILE A 51 -13.70 -4.51 -0.84
CA ILE A 51 -12.56 -3.82 -0.23
C ILE A 51 -11.56 -3.53 -1.36
N SER A 52 -11.03 -2.31 -1.45
CA SER A 52 -9.93 -1.96 -2.36
C SER A 52 -8.65 -1.63 -1.59
N THR A 53 -7.53 -1.66 -2.29
CA THR A 53 -6.22 -1.30 -1.75
C THR A 53 -5.51 -0.32 -2.69
N ARG A 54 -4.78 0.63 -2.12
CA ARG A 54 -3.89 1.55 -2.83
C ARG A 54 -2.56 1.63 -2.10
N LEU A 55 -1.49 1.42 -2.86
CA LEU A 55 -0.14 1.63 -2.39
C LEU A 55 0.34 3.01 -2.85
N LEU A 56 0.63 3.89 -1.89
CA LEU A 56 1.16 5.23 -2.15
C LEU A 56 2.65 5.23 -1.88
N LEU A 57 3.43 5.34 -2.96
CA LEU A 57 4.88 5.42 -2.92
C LEU A 57 5.27 6.91 -2.84
N ILE A 58 5.68 7.34 -1.65
CA ILE A 58 5.99 8.73 -1.33
C ILE A 58 7.50 8.90 -1.16
N GLU A 59 8.06 9.96 -1.73
CA GLU A 59 9.44 10.36 -1.51
C GLU A 59 9.43 11.56 -0.56
N ALA A 60 10.26 11.53 0.48
CA ALA A 60 10.37 12.65 1.39
C ALA A 60 11.15 13.79 0.72
N ASP A 61 10.67 15.03 0.86
CA ASP A 61 11.40 16.22 0.39
C ASP A 61 12.75 16.37 1.11
N ALA A 62 12.77 16.05 2.40
CA ALA A 62 13.96 15.96 3.22
C ALA A 62 13.73 15.04 4.42
N VAL A 63 14.78 14.36 4.86
CA VAL A 63 14.81 13.65 6.15
C VAL A 63 15.83 14.36 7.02
N ILE A 64 15.36 15.07 8.05
CA ILE A 64 16.22 15.85 8.96
C ILE A 64 16.17 15.24 10.38
N PRO A 65 17.32 15.03 11.04
CA PRO A 65 17.32 14.65 12.44
C PRO A 65 16.86 15.83 13.30
N THR A 66 15.99 15.57 14.27
CA THR A 66 15.56 16.52 15.30
C THR A 66 16.11 16.09 16.66
N PRO A 67 16.38 17.03 17.60
CA PRO A 67 16.81 16.72 18.97
C PRO A 67 15.82 15.82 19.73
#